data_AF-A0A939NLL7-F1
#
_entry.id   AF-A0A939NLL7-F1
#
_cell.length_a   1.000
_cell.length_b   1.000
_cell.length_c   1.000
_cell.angle_alpha   90.00
_cell.angle_beta   90.00
_cell.angle_gamma   90.00
#
_symmetry.space_group_name_H-M   'P 1'
#
loop_
_entity.id
_entity.type
_entity.pdbx_description
1 polymer ?
#
loop_
_entity_poly.entity_id
_entity_poly.type
_entity_poly.pdbx_seq_one_letter_code
_entity_poly.pdbx_strand_id
1 'polypeptide(L)'
;MVTQDVIISARRLNKTFIGENKRPKPVLRDVTLTVHAGEFVTILGQSGSGKSTLLRMLAGLIPADSGTLTLAGKPVDGPSTNVGMVFQSYALYPR
;
A
#
# COMPACT_ATOMS: atom_id res chain seq x y z
N MET A 1 -10.66 15.61 -23.92
CA MET A 1 -9.56 15.11 -23.06
C MET A 1 -10.14 14.01 -22.21
N VAL A 2 -9.71 12.76 -22.39
CA VAL A 2 -10.16 11.63 -21.56
C VAL A 2 -9.34 11.71 -20.27
N THR A 3 -9.94 12.15 -19.17
CA THR A 3 -9.34 12.01 -17.84
C THR A 3 -9.28 10.52 -17.54
N GLN A 4 -8.08 9.96 -17.41
CA GLN A 4 -7.93 8.56 -17.03
C GLN A 4 -8.41 8.38 -15.58
N ASP A 5 -9.33 7.45 -15.36
CA ASP A 5 -9.94 7.22 -14.05
C ASP A 5 -8.88 6.86 -13.01
N VAL A 6 -8.81 7.62 -11.91
CA VAL A 6 -7.90 7.31 -10.80
C VAL A 6 -8.43 6.11 -10.03
N ILE A 7 -7.67 5.01 -10.03
CA ILE A 7 -8.02 3.79 -9.30
C ILE A 7 -7.39 3.77 -7.92
N ILE A 8 -6.16 4.25 -7.75
CA ILE A 8 -5.52 4.35 -6.43
C ILE A 8 -5.10 5.80 -6.20
N SER A 9 -5.48 6.37 -5.06
CA SER A 9 -4.94 7.65 -4.59
C SER A 9 -4.43 7.51 -3.17
N ALA A 10 -3.12 7.60 -3.01
CA ALA A 10 -2.41 7.67 -1.74
C ALA A 10 -1.85 9.08 -1.58
N ARG A 11 -2.20 9.77 -0.49
CA ARG A 11 -1.68 11.11 -0.19
C ARG A 11 -1.05 11.13 1.19
N ARG A 12 0.24 11.48 1.21
CA ARG A 12 1.02 11.70 2.43
C ARG A 12 0.93 10.54 3.41
N LEU A 13 1.02 9.31 2.91
CA LEU A 13 0.93 8.11 3.74
C LEU A 13 2.17 7.97 4.62
N ASN A 14 1.93 7.77 5.91
CA ASN A 14 2.97 7.51 6.90
C ASN A 14 2.74 6.17 7.57
N LYS A 15 3.83 5.45 7.86
CA LYS A 15 3.78 4.21 8.63
C LYS A 15 4.99 4.03 9.52
N THR A 16 4.73 3.74 10.78
CA THR A 16 5.69 3.45 11.84
C THR A 16 5.29 2.13 12.49
N PHE A 17 6.29 1.28 12.73
CA PHE A 17 6.12 0.07 13.53
C PHE A 17 6.88 0.21 14.84
N ILE A 18 6.50 -0.57 15.85
CA ILE A 18 7.33 -0.71 17.05
C ILE A 18 8.37 -1.80 16.76
N GLY A 19 9.65 -1.42 16.80
CA GLY A 19 10.76 -2.36 16.62
C GLY A 19 10.96 -3.26 17.84
N GLU A 20 11.82 -4.27 17.70
CA GLU A 20 12.14 -5.25 18.76
C GLU A 20 12.64 -4.60 20.06
N ASN A 21 13.36 -3.48 19.94
CA ASN A 21 13.84 -2.66 21.07
C ASN A 21 12.75 -1.77 21.68
N LYS A 22 11.47 -1.98 21.35
CA LYS A 22 10.32 -1.15 21.73
C LYS A 22 10.40 0.32 21.29
N ARG A 23 11.28 0.64 20.33
CA ARG A 23 11.38 2.00 19.79
C ARG A 23 10.56 2.15 18.51
N PRO A 24 9.91 3.30 18.28
CA PRO A 24 9.27 3.60 17.01
C PRO A 24 10.27 3.53 15.85
N LYS A 25 9.92 2.77 14.82
CA LYS A 25 10.69 2.61 13.58
C LYS A 25 9.82 3.10 12.41
N PRO A 26 10.02 4.34 11.95
CA PRO A 26 9.32 4.85 10.77
C PRO A 26 9.78 4.09 9.52
N VAL A 27 8.82 3.52 8.79
CA VAL A 27 9.04 2.71 7.58
C VAL A 27 8.62 3.46 6.32
N LEU A 28 7.50 4.20 6.35
CA LEU A 28 7.07 5.08 5.27
C LEU A 28 6.89 6.49 5.81
N ARG A 29 7.35 7.48 5.05
CA ARG A 29 7.24 8.90 5.36
C ARG A 29 6.72 9.64 4.14
N ASP A 30 5.59 10.31 4.30
CA ASP A 30 5.00 11.21 3.32
C ASP A 30 4.87 10.64 1.89
N VAL A 31 4.45 9.38 1.77
CA VAL A 31 4.32 8.72 0.46
C VAL A 31 3.05 9.20 -0.24
N THR A 32 3.23 9.79 -1.43
CA THR A 32 2.13 10.19 -2.32
C THR A 32 2.26 9.45 -3.65
N LEU A 33 1.17 8.82 -4.09
CA LEU A 33 1.09 8.04 -5.31
C LEU A 33 -0.33 8.11 -5.88
N THR A 34 -0.44 8.31 -7.18
CA THR A 34 -1.69 8.19 -7.93
C THR A 34 -1.49 7.12 -8.99
N VAL A 35 -2.44 6.19 -9.11
CA VAL A 35 -2.44 5.16 -10.17
C VAL A 35 -3.77 5.24 -10.90
N HIS A 36 -3.69 5.35 -12.23
CA HIS A 36 -4.83 5.39 -13.13
C HIS A 36 -5.21 4.00 -13.63
N ALA A 37 -6.44 3.85 -14.11
CA ALA A 37 -6.94 2.62 -14.69
C ALA A 37 -6.07 2.18 -15.89
N GLY A 38 -5.64 0.93 -15.88
CA GLY A 38 -4.79 0.36 -16.94
C GLY A 38 -3.29 0.62 -16.78
N GLU A 39 -2.86 1.38 -15.77
CA GLU A 39 -1.44 1.58 -15.53
C GLU A 39 -0.77 0.35 -14.91
N PHE A 40 0.43 0.04 -15.40
CA PHE A 40 1.32 -0.94 -14.78
C PHE A 40 2.46 -0.20 -14.08
N VAL A 41 2.46 -0.21 -12.74
CA VAL A 41 3.41 0.54 -11.92
C VAL A 41 4.37 -0.41 -11.22
N THR A 42 5.67 -0.10 -11.26
CA THR A 42 6.71 -0.85 -10.54
C THR A 42 7.31 0.01 -9.43
N ILE A 43 7.43 -0.55 -8.22
CA ILE A 43 8.07 0.10 -7.07
C ILE A 43 9.45 -0.52 -6.86
N LEU A 44 10.49 0.27 -7.07
CA LEU A 44 11.90 -0.14 -6.91
C LEU A 44 12.51 0.42 -5.61
N GLY A 45 13.51 -0.28 -5.09
CA GLY A 45 14.25 0.15 -3.90
C GLY A 45 14.95 -1.01 -3.20
N GLN A 46 15.94 -0.70 -2.38
CA GLN A 46 16.72 -1.68 -1.61
C GLN A 46 15.85 -2.51 -0.66
N SER A 47 16.34 -3.67 -0.22
CA SER A 47 15.66 -4.44 0.82
C SER A 47 15.43 -3.59 2.08
N GLY A 48 14.26 -3.71 2.70
CA GLY A 48 13.89 -2.92 3.89
C GLY A 48 13.38 -1.49 3.61
N SER A 49 13.34 -1.01 2.35
CA SER A 49 12.88 0.34 2.02
C SER A 49 11.37 0.59 2.18
N GLY A 50 10.59 -0.38 2.67
CA GLY A 50 9.16 -0.22 2.91
C GLY A 50 8.23 -0.59 1.74
N LYS A 51 8.73 -1.09 0.61
CA LYS A 51 7.92 -1.48 -0.57
C LYS A 51 6.77 -2.43 -0.22
N SER A 52 7.09 -3.53 0.45
CA SER A 52 6.09 -4.52 0.86
C SER A 52 5.12 -3.97 1.91
N THR A 53 5.53 -2.95 2.68
CA THR A 53 4.63 -2.23 3.59
C THR A 53 3.64 -1.38 2.80
N LEU A 54 4.14 -0.62 1.82
CA LEU A 54 3.29 0.18 0.93
C LEU A 54 2.28 -0.69 0.19
N LEU A 55 2.71 -1.80 -0.43
CA LEU A 55 1.81 -2.73 -1.12
C LEU A 55 0.73 -3.30 -0.21
N ARG A 56 1.07 -3.67 1.03
CA ARG A 56 0.08 -4.15 2.02
C ARG A 56 -0.90 -3.06 2.44
N MET A 57 -0.46 -1.80 2.53
CA MET A 57 -1.34 -0.67 2.79
C MET A 57 -2.29 -0.42 1.63
N LEU A 58 -1.80 -0.41 0.39
CA LEU A 58 -2.63 -0.27 -0.82
C LEU A 58 -3.67 -1.39 -0.92
N ALA A 59 -3.34 -2.61 -0.47
CA ALA A 59 -4.26 -3.74 -0.41
C ALA A 59 -5.20 -3.73 0.81
N GLY A 60 -5.11 -2.72 1.68
CA GLY A 60 -5.94 -2.63 2.89
C GLY A 60 -5.61 -3.65 3.98
N LEU A 61 -4.46 -4.34 3.90
CA LEU A 61 -4.04 -5.34 4.87
C LEU A 61 -3.39 -4.72 6.11
N ILE A 62 -2.86 -3.50 5.99
CA ILE A 62 -2.26 -2.73 7.09
C ILE A 62 -2.77 -1.29 7.00
N PRO A 63 -3.26 -0.67 8.08
CA PRO A 63 -3.69 0.72 8.05
C PRO A 63 -2.48 1.68 8.02
N ALA A 64 -2.66 2.82 7.37
CA ALA A 64 -1.74 3.95 7.52
C ALA A 64 -1.85 4.53 8.95
N ASP A 65 -0.76 5.13 9.45
CA ASP A 65 -0.84 5.89 10.72
C ASP A 65 -1.43 7.29 10.47
N SER A 66 -1.19 7.84 9.27
CA SER A 66 -1.77 9.10 8.81
C SER A 66 -1.73 9.21 7.27
N GLY A 67 -2.43 10.21 6.75
CA GLY A 67 -2.64 10.42 5.32
C GLY A 67 -3.98 9.87 4.85
N THR A 68 -4.22 9.89 3.54
CA THR A 68 -5.45 9.35 2.94
C THR A 68 -5.14 8.34 1.85
N LEU A 69 -5.89 7.25 1.83
CA LEU A 69 -5.80 6.21 0.81
C LEU A 69 -7.20 5.89 0.30
N THR A 70 -7.37 5.95 -1.02
CA THR A 70 -8.62 5.56 -1.68
C THR A 70 -8.38 4.55 -2.80
N LEU A 71 -9.36 3.67 -2.99
CA LEU A 71 -9.48 2.73 -4.09
C LEU A 71 -10.78 3.02 -4.85
N ALA A 72 -10.68 3.38 -6.14
CA ALA A 72 -11.79 3.79 -6.99
C ALA A 72 -12.69 4.85 -6.32
N GLY A 73 -12.06 5.86 -5.69
CA GLY A 73 -12.74 6.95 -5.00
C GLY A 73 -13.27 6.63 -3.60
N LYS A 74 -13.19 5.37 -3.13
CA LYS A 74 -13.65 4.98 -1.79
C LYS A 74 -12.48 4.86 -0.82
N PRO A 75 -12.62 5.29 0.45
CA PRO A 75 -11.60 5.07 1.48
C PRO A 75 -11.20 3.60 1.60
N VAL A 76 -9.92 3.35 1.84
CA VAL A 76 -9.39 2.00 2.13
C VAL A 76 -9.30 1.83 3.64
N ASP A 77 -10.34 1.20 4.21
CA ASP A 77 -10.47 0.98 5.65
C ASP A 77 -10.18 -0.50 6.03
N GLY A 78 -9.85 -1.32 5.03
CA GLY A 78 -9.59 -2.75 5.15
C GLY A 78 -9.43 -3.43 3.79
N PRO A 79 -9.29 -4.77 3.77
CA PRO A 79 -9.17 -5.54 2.53
C PRO A 79 -10.42 -5.42 1.66
N SER A 80 -10.24 -5.43 0.34
CA SER A 80 -11.33 -5.32 -0.64
C SER A 80 -11.36 -6.51 -1.59
N THR A 81 -12.55 -6.96 -1.98
CA THR A 81 -12.73 -7.99 -3.02
C THR A 81 -12.25 -7.54 -4.40
N ASN A 82 -12.04 -6.23 -4.58
CA ASN A 82 -11.55 -5.65 -5.83
C ASN A 82 -10.02 -5.59 -5.91
N VAL A 83 -9.31 -6.12 -4.89
CA VAL A 83 -7.84 -6.15 -4.85
C VAL A 83 -7.35 -7.58 -4.67
N GLY A 84 -6.62 -8.08 -5.66
CA GLY A 84 -5.82 -9.30 -5.54
C GLY A 84 -4.41 -8.97 -5.09
N MET A 85 -3.86 -9.74 -4.15
CA MET A 85 -2.46 -9.64 -3.74
C MET A 85 -1.76 -10.99 -3.89
N VAL A 86 -0.60 -10.97 -4.54
CA VAL A 86 0.30 -12.12 -4.62
C VAL A 86 1.49 -11.87 -3.69
N PHE A 87 1.76 -12.82 -2.80
CA PHE A 87 2.83 -12.71 -1.81
C PHE A 87 4.14 -13.29 -2.35
N GLN A 88 5.25 -12.78 -1.82
CA GLN A 88 6.59 -13.27 -2.16
C GLN A 88 6.82 -14.72 -1.73
N SER A 89 6.23 -15.13 -0.59
CA SER A 89 6.18 -16.52 -0.15
C SER A 89 4.84 -17.14 -0.56
N TYR A 90 4.86 -18.40 -0.98
CA TYR A 90 3.65 -19.14 -1.31
C TYR A 90 2.69 -19.14 -0.13
N ALA A 91 1.52 -18.53 -0.32
CA ALA A 91 0.38 -18.59 0.60
C ALA A 91 -0.66 -19.56 0.05
N LEU A 92 -0.23 -20.78 -0.26
CA LEU A 92 -1.12 -21.83 -0.76
C LEU A 92 -1.70 -22.60 0.43
N TYR A 93 -2.95 -23.04 0.30
CA TYR A 93 -3.50 -23.98 1.26
C TYR A 93 -2.66 -25.26 1.25
N PRO A 94 -2.31 -25.81 2.42
CA PRO A 94 -1.68 -27.12 2.49
C PRO A 94 -2.60 -28.15 1.80
N ARG A 95 -1.98 -29.11 1.13
CA ARG A 95 -2.70 -30.29 0.65
C ARG A 95 -3.14 -31.18 1.80
#